data_AF-A0A451BQL7-F1
#
_entry.id   AF-A0A451BQL7-F1
#
_cell.length_a   1.000
_cell.length_b   1.000
_cell.length_c   1.000
_cell.angle_alpha   90.00
_cell.angle_beta   90.00
_cell.angle_gamma   90.00
#
_symmetry.space_group_name_H-M   'P 1'
#
loop_
_entity.id
_entity.type
_entity.pdbx_description
1 polymer ?
#
loop_
_entity_poly.entity_id
_entity_poly.type
_entity_poly.pdbx_seq_one_letter_code
_entity_poly.pdbx_strand_id
1 'polypeptide(L)'
;MAGFKTSARAVDMFGRQQIAGIPTAISELFKNAFDAYAGRMEVDYYRSDKLFVLRDDGIGMTEQEFLARWLTLGTESKLGAGSGLILPYRPPEKPERPLSGEKGIGRLSIAVLGPQMLVLTRAQREDGVHDLVAAFLHWGVFELPGLNLEDIAIPVRTFPVGRFPGKNDTREMTEEFAVNLRGREGSVSRGLFAPSHKP
;
A
#
# COMPACT_ATOMS: atom_id res chain seq x y z
N MET A 1 0.99 22.89 25.72
CA MET A 1 2.09 22.34 24.90
C MET A 1 1.60 22.21 23.47
N ALA A 2 2.40 22.61 22.47
CA ALA A 2 2.07 22.45 21.06
C ALA A 2 2.82 21.22 20.50
N GLY A 3 2.12 20.38 19.74
CA GLY A 3 2.70 19.20 19.07
C GLY A 3 2.91 19.42 17.57
N PHE A 4 3.75 18.59 16.95
CA PHE A 4 3.90 18.57 15.50
C PHE A 4 2.64 18.02 14.83
N LYS A 5 2.27 18.59 13.68
CA LYS A 5 1.26 18.04 12.78
C LYS A 5 1.90 17.70 11.44
N THR A 6 1.58 16.53 10.92
CA THR A 6 2.10 16.07 9.63
C THR A 6 1.02 16.22 8.55
N SER A 7 1.28 17.11 7.60
CA SER A 7 0.41 17.27 6.43
C SER A 7 0.38 15.99 5.59
N ALA A 8 -0.79 15.65 5.05
CA ALA A 8 -0.97 14.54 4.12
C ALA A 8 -0.02 14.60 2.92
N ARG A 9 0.34 15.81 2.49
CA ARG A 9 1.29 16.05 1.40
C ARG A 9 2.69 15.49 1.64
N ALA A 10 3.05 15.22 2.89
CA ALA A 10 4.30 14.54 3.22
C ALA A 10 4.41 13.18 2.50
N VAL A 11 3.30 12.43 2.37
CA VAL A 11 3.29 11.14 1.64
C VAL A 11 3.65 11.32 0.17
N ASP A 12 3.10 12.33 -0.49
CA ASP A 12 3.40 12.60 -1.90
C ASP A 12 4.86 13.04 -2.08
N MET A 13 5.36 13.89 -1.18
CA MET A 13 6.73 14.40 -1.20
C MET A 13 7.79 13.31 -0.95
N PHE A 14 7.54 12.38 0.00
CA PHE A 14 8.46 11.29 0.31
C PHE A 14 8.27 10.05 -0.57
N GLY A 15 7.09 9.91 -1.18
CA GLY A 15 6.76 8.83 -2.09
C GLY A 15 7.01 9.21 -3.54
N ARG A 16 5.94 9.62 -4.24
CA ARG A 16 5.93 9.80 -5.70
C ARG A 16 7.03 10.74 -6.20
N GLN A 17 7.28 11.84 -5.51
CA GLN A 17 8.25 12.85 -5.94
C GLN A 17 9.72 12.40 -5.81
N GLN A 18 10.02 11.35 -5.03
CA GLN A 18 11.38 10.82 -4.87
C GLN A 18 11.74 9.76 -5.90
N ILE A 19 10.79 9.32 -6.73
CA ILE A 19 10.98 8.20 -7.64
C ILE A 19 11.21 8.72 -9.06
N ALA A 20 12.35 8.35 -9.64
CA ALA A 20 12.81 8.85 -10.94
C ALA A 20 11.91 8.47 -12.14
N GLY A 21 11.04 7.47 -11.98
CA GLY A 21 10.07 7.07 -13.00
C GLY A 21 9.54 5.65 -12.81
N ILE A 22 8.72 5.21 -13.77
CA ILE A 22 8.06 3.89 -13.75
C ILE A 22 9.07 2.72 -13.62
N PRO A 23 10.20 2.66 -14.36
CA PRO A 23 11.15 1.54 -14.21
C PRO A 23 11.76 1.44 -12.82
N THR A 24 12.02 2.58 -12.18
CA THR A 24 12.50 2.64 -10.79
C THR A 24 11.42 2.17 -9.83
N ALA A 25 10.17 2.61 -10.01
CA ALA A 25 9.05 2.16 -9.19
C ALA A 25 8.87 0.64 -9.25
N ILE A 26 8.90 0.05 -10.45
CA ILE A 26 8.82 -1.40 -10.63
C ILE A 26 9.99 -2.08 -9.92
N SER A 27 11.22 -1.60 -10.10
CA SER A 27 12.40 -2.14 -9.41
C SER A 27 12.29 -2.10 -7.88
N GLU A 28 11.73 -1.04 -7.31
CA GLU A 28 11.49 -0.94 -5.86
C GLU A 28 10.44 -1.95 -5.38
N LEU A 29 9.38 -2.17 -6.16
CA LEU A 29 8.39 -3.21 -5.84
C LEU A 29 8.99 -4.62 -5.95
N PHE A 30 9.94 -4.84 -6.88
CA PHE A 30 10.67 -6.11 -6.99
C PHE A 30 11.56 -6.36 -5.77
N LYS A 31 12.21 -5.32 -5.24
CA LYS A 31 12.93 -5.40 -3.97
C LYS A 31 11.99 -5.73 -2.81
N ASN A 32 10.80 -5.14 -2.76
CA ASN A 32 9.81 -5.46 -1.72
C ASN A 32 9.35 -6.93 -1.77
N ALA A 33 9.10 -7.48 -2.97
CA ALA A 33 8.77 -8.89 -3.14
C ALA A 33 9.94 -9.80 -2.71
N PHE A 34 11.17 -9.40 -3.06
CA PHE A 34 12.38 -10.11 -2.62
C PHE A 34 12.52 -10.13 -1.09
N ASP A 35 12.31 -8.99 -0.43
CA ASP A 35 12.32 -8.84 1.02
C ASP A 35 11.16 -9.63 1.68
N ALA A 36 10.04 -9.82 0.98
CA ALA A 36 8.94 -10.70 1.37
C ALA A 36 9.21 -12.20 1.10
N TYR A 37 10.45 -12.58 0.80
CA TYR A 37 10.84 -13.96 0.50
C TYR A 37 10.13 -14.58 -0.71
N ALA A 38 9.60 -13.77 -1.63
CA ALA A 38 9.02 -14.27 -2.87
C ALA A 38 10.07 -15.06 -3.68
N GLY A 39 9.64 -16.18 -4.25
CA GLY A 39 10.38 -16.94 -5.26
C GLY A 39 10.03 -16.47 -6.67
N ARG A 40 8.83 -15.94 -6.85
CA ARG A 40 8.30 -15.46 -8.13
C ARG A 40 7.58 -14.13 -7.95
N MET A 41 7.75 -13.28 -8.95
CA MET A 41 7.01 -12.05 -9.09
C MET A 41 6.61 -11.88 -10.55
N GLU A 42 5.36 -11.47 -10.76
CA GLU A 42 4.78 -11.30 -12.08
C GLU A 42 4.15 -9.91 -12.19
N VAL A 43 4.25 -9.35 -13.39
CA VAL A 43 3.65 -8.08 -13.75
C VAL A 43 2.87 -8.26 -15.04
N ASP A 44 1.60 -7.89 -14.99
CA ASP A 44 0.69 -7.91 -16.13
C ASP A 44 0.14 -6.51 -16.37
N TYR A 45 0.10 -6.09 -17.64
CA TYR A 45 -0.53 -4.84 -18.03
C TYR A 45 -1.66 -5.11 -19.03
N TYR A 46 -2.89 -5.02 -18.54
CA TYR A 46 -4.10 -5.17 -19.34
C TYR A 46 -4.48 -3.81 -19.93
N ARG A 47 -3.98 -3.54 -21.14
CA ARG A 47 -4.13 -2.24 -21.81
C ARG A 47 -5.60 -1.82 -22.04
N SER A 48 -6.48 -2.77 -22.37
CA SER A 48 -7.92 -2.50 -22.57
C SER A 48 -8.56 -1.90 -21.32
N ASP A 49 -8.13 -2.38 -20.15
CA ASP A 49 -8.73 -2.07 -18.86
C ASP A 49 -7.94 -0.98 -18.12
N LYS A 50 -6.82 -0.53 -18.71
CA LYS A 50 -5.80 0.34 -18.08
C LYS A 50 -5.38 -0.20 -16.71
N LEU A 51 -5.30 -1.52 -16.59
CA LEU A 51 -5.04 -2.21 -15.33
C LEU A 51 -3.60 -2.74 -15.30
N PHE A 52 -2.87 -2.31 -14.28
CA PHE A 52 -1.54 -2.83 -13.98
C PHE A 52 -1.65 -3.75 -12.75
N VAL A 53 -1.30 -5.02 -12.91
CA VAL A 53 -1.37 -6.04 -11.86
C VAL A 53 0.04 -6.49 -11.54
N LEU A 54 0.38 -6.48 -10.25
CA LEU A 54 1.64 -6.95 -9.72
C LEU A 54 1.36 -7.96 -8.62
N ARG A 55 1.97 -9.13 -8.73
CA ARG A 55 1.72 -10.27 -7.85
C ARG A 55 3.04 -10.94 -7.48
N ASP A 56 3.17 -11.31 -6.22
CA ASP A 56 4.28 -12.11 -5.72
C ASP A 56 3.76 -13.29 -4.89
N ASP A 57 4.58 -14.33 -4.75
CA ASP A 57 4.33 -15.52 -3.93
C ASP A 57 5.05 -15.46 -2.58
N GLY A 58 5.30 -14.25 -2.08
CA GLY A 58 5.96 -14.01 -0.80
C GLY A 58 5.12 -14.43 0.40
N ILE A 59 5.66 -14.12 1.58
CA ILE A 59 5.04 -14.48 2.87
C ILE A 59 3.74 -13.75 3.16
N GLY A 60 3.44 -12.67 2.43
CA GLY A 60 2.30 -11.78 2.67
C GLY A 60 2.27 -11.17 4.07
N MET A 61 1.19 -10.46 4.37
CA MET A 61 0.99 -9.75 5.63
C MET A 61 -0.32 -10.16 6.29
N THR A 62 -0.32 -10.29 7.62
CA THR A 62 -1.55 -10.32 8.43
C THR A 62 -2.17 -8.92 8.45
N GLU A 63 -3.42 -8.80 8.92
CA GLU A 63 -4.05 -7.48 9.09
C GLU A 63 -3.23 -6.59 10.01
N GLN A 64 -2.75 -7.14 11.14
CA GLN A 64 -1.93 -6.40 12.09
C GLN A 64 -0.62 -5.91 11.47
N GLU A 65 0.08 -6.76 10.72
CA GLU A 65 1.31 -6.36 10.02
C GLU A 65 1.03 -5.32 8.94
N PHE A 66 -0.07 -5.46 8.21
CA PHE A 66 -0.47 -4.50 7.18
C PHE A 66 -0.74 -3.11 7.79
N LEU A 67 -1.51 -3.03 8.87
CA LEU A 67 -1.81 -1.76 9.54
C LEU A 67 -0.55 -1.16 10.20
N ALA A 68 0.16 -1.94 11.00
CA ALA A 68 1.29 -1.47 11.80
C ALA A 68 2.55 -1.21 10.96
N ARG A 69 2.70 -1.85 9.81
CA ARG A 69 3.90 -1.72 8.96
C ARG A 69 3.61 -1.11 7.62
N TRP A 70 2.62 -1.58 6.87
CA TRP A 70 2.38 -1.09 5.49
C TRP A 70 1.79 0.31 5.46
N LEU A 71 0.75 0.57 6.26
CA LEU A 71 0.09 1.88 6.35
C LEU A 71 0.82 2.87 7.27
N THR A 72 1.74 2.40 8.12
CA THR A 72 2.52 3.28 9.01
C THR A 72 3.80 3.73 8.30
N LEU A 73 4.00 5.04 8.16
CA LEU A 73 5.20 5.60 7.53
C LEU A 73 6.36 5.69 8.51
N GLY A 74 7.60 5.52 8.02
CA GLY A 74 8.80 5.71 8.84
C GLY A 74 9.01 4.64 9.91
N THR A 75 8.38 3.47 9.78
CA THR A 75 8.65 2.34 10.68
C THR A 75 10.11 1.92 10.56
N GLU A 76 10.83 1.90 11.68
CA GLU A 76 12.20 1.41 11.72
C GLU A 76 12.20 -0.12 11.56
N SER A 77 12.53 -0.60 10.36
CA SER A 77 12.65 -2.04 10.07
C SER A 77 13.83 -2.72 10.80
N LYS A 78 14.71 -1.95 11.46
CA LYS A 78 16.02 -2.38 11.98
C LYS A 78 16.19 -2.27 13.52
N LEU A 79 15.18 -1.83 14.29
CA LEU A 79 15.31 -1.84 15.75
C LEU A 79 15.07 -3.25 16.30
N GLY A 80 16.19 -3.94 16.57
CA GLY A 80 16.24 -5.31 17.08
C GLY A 80 15.54 -5.54 18.43
N ALA A 81 15.63 -6.79 18.88
CA ALA A 81 15.10 -7.32 20.13
C ALA A 81 15.53 -6.48 21.36
N GLY A 82 14.76 -5.45 21.67
CA GLY A 82 15.04 -4.46 22.70
C GLY A 82 14.13 -3.23 22.64
N SER A 83 13.51 -2.96 21.48
CA SER A 83 12.59 -1.83 21.25
C SER A 83 11.10 -2.17 21.43
N GLY A 84 10.74 -3.44 21.63
CA GLY A 84 9.34 -3.90 21.65
C GLY A 84 8.66 -3.94 20.27
N LEU A 85 9.39 -3.68 19.18
CA LEU A 85 8.88 -3.76 17.82
C LEU A 85 8.86 -5.20 17.31
N ILE A 86 7.76 -5.58 16.65
CA ILE A 86 7.58 -6.89 16.04
C ILE A 86 8.53 -7.00 14.85
N LEU A 87 9.54 -7.88 14.95
CA LEU A 87 10.43 -8.18 13.82
C LEU A 87 9.60 -8.75 12.65
N PRO A 88 9.96 -8.42 11.39
CA PRO A 88 9.26 -9.00 10.25
C PRO A 88 9.35 -10.52 10.28
N TYR A 89 8.23 -11.19 9.99
CA TYR A 89 8.21 -12.64 9.92
C TYR A 89 9.25 -13.13 8.90
N ARG A 90 10.04 -14.11 9.32
CA ARG A 90 11.02 -14.79 8.47
C ARG A 90 10.65 -16.26 8.42
N PRO A 91 10.47 -16.85 7.22
CA PRO A 91 10.27 -18.28 7.10
C PRO A 91 11.50 -19.04 7.65
N PRO A 92 11.32 -19.99 8.59
CA PRO A 92 12.44 -20.72 9.21
C PRO A 92 13.25 -21.50 8.18
N GLU A 93 12.55 -22.01 7.17
CA GLU A 93 13.07 -22.87 6.10
C GLU A 93 13.90 -22.10 5.05
N LYS A 94 13.91 -20.76 5.08
CA LYS A 94 14.57 -19.93 4.06
C LYS A 94 15.85 -19.27 4.58
N PRO A 95 16.93 -19.27 3.76
CA PRO A 95 18.18 -18.59 4.13
C PRO A 95 17.95 -17.09 4.29
N GLU A 96 18.82 -16.44 5.06
CA GLU A 96 18.71 -15.00 5.28
C GLU A 96 18.91 -14.24 3.97
N ARG A 97 17.98 -13.33 3.68
CA ARG A 97 18.14 -12.39 2.56
C ARG A 97 18.64 -11.06 3.10
N PRO A 98 19.68 -10.47 2.51
CA PRO A 98 20.03 -9.09 2.83
C PRO A 98 18.85 -8.20 2.42
N LEU A 99 18.32 -7.44 3.38
CA LEU A 99 17.21 -6.53 3.12
C LEU A 99 17.64 -5.49 2.08
N SER A 100 16.88 -5.40 1.00
CA SER A 100 17.16 -4.45 -0.08
C SER A 100 16.39 -3.14 0.10
N GLY A 101 15.29 -3.16 0.87
CA GLY A 101 14.50 -1.98 1.24
C GLY A 101 14.99 -1.33 2.54
N GLU A 102 15.64 -0.17 2.43
CA GLU A 102 16.26 0.49 3.61
C GLU A 102 15.41 1.59 4.27
N LYS A 103 14.43 2.17 3.57
CA LYS A 103 13.86 3.48 3.96
C LYS A 103 12.36 3.48 4.32
N GLY A 104 11.66 2.35 4.22
CA GLY A 104 10.21 2.28 4.51
C GLY A 104 9.30 3.08 3.56
N ILE A 105 9.88 3.76 2.56
CA ILE A 105 9.18 4.57 1.54
C ILE A 105 9.07 3.87 0.18
N GLY A 106 9.82 2.79 -0.05
CA GLY A 106 9.89 2.09 -1.34
C GLY A 106 8.51 1.61 -1.83
N ARG A 107 7.61 1.25 -0.90
CA ARG A 107 6.21 0.91 -1.21
C ARG A 107 5.38 2.07 -1.75
N LEU A 108 5.72 3.31 -1.41
CA LEU A 108 5.03 4.50 -1.92
C LEU A 108 5.36 4.76 -3.39
N SER A 109 6.37 4.09 -3.95
CA SER A 109 6.68 4.15 -5.38
C SER A 109 5.52 3.65 -6.26
N ILE A 110 4.62 2.82 -5.71
CA ILE A 110 3.43 2.37 -6.42
C ILE A 110 2.52 3.53 -6.83
N ALA A 111 2.59 4.69 -6.15
CA ALA A 111 1.87 5.90 -6.51
C ALA A 111 2.30 6.50 -7.86
N VAL A 112 3.46 6.11 -8.39
CA VAL A 112 3.92 6.48 -9.74
C VAL A 112 3.23 5.66 -10.82
N LEU A 113 2.80 4.44 -10.49
CA LEU A 113 2.23 3.49 -11.46
C LEU A 113 0.76 3.78 -11.77
N GLY A 114 0.03 4.36 -10.82
CA GLY A 114 -1.36 4.71 -11.01
C GLY A 114 -1.93 5.52 -9.84
N PRO A 115 -3.03 6.27 -10.08
CA PRO A 115 -3.66 7.08 -9.05
C PRO A 115 -4.45 6.24 -8.03
N GLN A 116 -4.88 5.03 -8.41
CA GLN A 116 -5.69 4.12 -7.61
C GLN A 116 -4.94 2.82 -7.38
N MET A 117 -5.12 2.23 -6.21
CA MET A 117 -4.51 0.98 -5.82
C MET A 117 -5.49 0.16 -4.99
N LEU A 118 -5.64 -1.12 -5.37
CA LEU A 118 -6.23 -2.15 -4.53
C LEU A 118 -5.11 -3.12 -4.14
N VAL A 119 -4.80 -3.19 -2.85
CA VAL A 119 -3.82 -4.15 -2.32
C VAL A 119 -4.56 -5.36 -1.81
N LEU A 120 -4.08 -6.54 -2.19
CA LEU A 120 -4.52 -7.82 -1.66
C LEU A 120 -3.29 -8.54 -1.12
N THR A 121 -3.32 -8.97 0.14
CA THR A 121 -2.21 -9.69 0.76
C THR A 121 -2.73 -10.74 1.73
N ARG A 122 -2.08 -11.90 1.78
CA ARG A 122 -2.49 -13.02 2.63
C ARG A 122 -1.23 -13.60 3.27
N ALA A 123 -1.19 -13.63 4.59
CA ALA A 123 -0.08 -14.22 5.30
C ALA A 123 -0.14 -15.76 5.29
N GLN A 124 1.01 -16.37 5.03
CA GLN A 124 1.30 -17.77 5.36
C GLN A 124 2.31 -17.79 6.50
N ARG A 125 1.94 -18.43 7.61
CA ARG A 125 2.76 -18.58 8.81
C ARG A 125 2.76 -20.07 9.22
N GLU A 126 3.49 -20.41 10.28
CA GLU A 126 3.51 -21.77 10.81
C GLU A 126 2.15 -22.23 11.35
N ASP A 127 1.36 -21.29 11.89
CA ASP A 127 0.01 -21.53 12.39
C ASP A 127 -1.05 -21.66 11.27
N GLY A 128 -0.67 -21.43 10.01
CA GLY A 128 -1.49 -21.69 8.83
C GLY A 128 -1.66 -20.51 7.89
N VAL A 129 -2.70 -20.61 7.06
CA VAL A 129 -3.11 -19.57 6.10
C VAL A 129 -4.01 -18.59 6.82
N HIS A 130 -3.65 -17.32 6.82
CA HIS A 130 -4.43 -16.24 7.42
C HIS A 130 -5.50 -15.72 6.46
N ASP A 131 -6.40 -14.89 6.98
CA ASP A 131 -7.38 -14.16 6.16
C ASP A 131 -6.68 -13.24 5.15
N LEU A 132 -7.32 -13.06 3.99
CA LEU A 132 -6.89 -12.11 2.98
C LEU A 132 -7.22 -10.70 3.44
N VAL A 133 -6.22 -9.84 3.49
CA VAL A 133 -6.37 -8.41 3.75
C VAL A 133 -6.51 -7.69 2.42
N ALA A 134 -7.53 -6.86 2.30
CA ALA A 134 -7.74 -5.96 1.18
C ALA A 134 -7.77 -4.50 1.64
N ALA A 135 -7.09 -3.63 0.90
CA ALA A 135 -7.15 -2.19 1.14
C ALA A 135 -7.24 -1.40 -0.15
N PHE A 136 -8.10 -0.39 -0.18
CA PHE A 136 -8.26 0.51 -1.33
C PHE A 136 -7.69 1.88 -0.99
N LEU A 137 -6.91 2.45 -1.92
CA LEU A 137 -6.30 3.75 -1.77
C LEU A 137 -6.34 4.52 -3.08
N HIS A 138 -6.64 5.82 -2.99
CA HIS A 138 -6.44 6.77 -4.08
C HIS A 138 -5.36 7.79 -3.69
N TRP A 139 -4.21 7.76 -4.36
CA TRP A 139 -3.03 8.58 -4.03
C TRP A 139 -3.27 10.08 -4.14
N GLY A 140 -4.15 10.51 -5.05
CA GLY A 140 -4.52 11.91 -5.18
C GLY A 140 -5.16 12.56 -3.93
N VAL A 141 -5.59 11.78 -2.92
CA VAL A 141 -6.04 12.35 -1.64
C VAL A 141 -4.91 13.10 -0.91
N PHE A 142 -3.66 12.64 -1.05
CA PHE A 142 -2.49 13.23 -0.38
C PHE A 142 -2.06 14.55 -1.02
N GLU A 143 -2.57 14.86 -2.21
CA GLU A 143 -2.31 16.12 -2.91
C GLU A 143 -3.29 17.23 -2.49
N LEU A 144 -4.36 16.88 -1.76
CA LEU A 144 -5.39 17.82 -1.35
C LEU A 144 -4.86 18.74 -0.23
N PRO A 145 -5.06 20.07 -0.35
CA PRO A 145 -4.63 21.00 0.67
C PRO A 145 -5.47 20.87 1.94
N GLY A 146 -4.86 21.15 3.09
CA GLY A 146 -5.56 21.22 4.38
C GLY A 146 -5.88 19.88 5.04
N LEU A 147 -5.35 18.77 4.52
CA LEU A 147 -5.42 17.45 5.15
C LEU A 147 -4.15 17.14 5.96
N ASN A 148 -4.34 16.57 7.15
CA ASN A 148 -3.29 15.84 7.87
C ASN A 148 -3.44 14.34 7.58
N LEU A 149 -2.38 13.57 7.83
CA LEU A 149 -2.41 12.12 7.60
C LEU A 149 -3.46 11.40 8.47
N GLU A 150 -3.63 11.86 9.70
CA GLU A 150 -4.63 11.35 10.66
C GLU A 150 -6.08 11.60 10.24
N ASP A 151 -6.32 12.53 9.32
CA ASP A 151 -7.66 12.87 8.81
C ASP A 151 -8.10 11.94 7.66
N ILE A 152 -7.23 11.06 7.17
CA ILE A 152 -7.48 10.20 6.01
C ILE A 152 -7.79 8.77 6.47
N ALA A 153 -9.02 8.33 6.22
CA ALA A 153 -9.45 6.97 6.48
C ALA A 153 -9.15 6.06 5.28
N ILE A 154 -8.40 4.98 5.50
CA ILE A 154 -8.14 3.95 4.48
C ILE A 154 -9.04 2.74 4.76
N PRO A 155 -9.97 2.38 3.85
CA PRO A 155 -10.81 1.21 4.02
C PRO A 155 -9.95 -0.05 3.94
N VAL A 156 -9.95 -0.82 5.03
CA VAL A 156 -9.33 -2.15 5.11
C VAL A 156 -10.41 -3.17 5.43
N ARG A 157 -10.33 -4.35 4.81
CA ARG A 157 -11.25 -5.47 5.01
C ARG A 157 -10.49 -6.78 5.02
N THR A 158 -10.99 -7.74 5.78
CA THR A 158 -10.47 -9.12 5.80
C THR A 158 -11.48 -10.09 5.18
N PHE A 159 -10.96 -11.10 4.50
CA PHE A 159 -11.76 -12.14 3.85
C PHE A 159 -11.24 -13.53 4.23
N PRO A 160 -12.12 -14.46 4.65
CA PRO A 160 -11.74 -15.82 4.97
C PRO A 160 -11.00 -16.55 3.83
N VAL A 161 -10.31 -17.63 4.17
CA VAL A 161 -9.69 -18.53 3.20
C VAL A 161 -10.71 -18.98 2.15
N GLY A 162 -10.33 -18.87 0.87
CA GLY A 162 -11.19 -19.22 -0.28
C GLY A 162 -12.15 -18.12 -0.74
N ARG A 163 -12.28 -16.99 -0.02
CA ARG A 163 -13.06 -15.83 -0.45
C ARG A 163 -12.14 -14.70 -0.93
N PHE A 164 -12.45 -14.16 -2.10
CA PHE A 164 -11.86 -12.94 -2.63
C PHE A 164 -12.90 -11.80 -2.60
N PRO A 165 -12.47 -10.53 -2.54
CA PRO A 165 -13.40 -9.40 -2.64
C PRO A 165 -14.15 -9.45 -3.97
N GLY A 166 -15.47 -9.36 -3.90
CA GLY A 166 -16.34 -9.22 -5.06
C GLY A 166 -16.52 -7.75 -5.46
N LYS A 167 -17.30 -7.53 -6.53
CA LYS A 167 -17.61 -6.19 -7.03
C LYS A 167 -18.27 -5.30 -5.98
N ASN A 168 -19.18 -5.85 -5.16
CA ASN A 168 -19.84 -5.10 -4.09
C ASN A 168 -18.86 -4.71 -2.99
N ASP A 169 -17.98 -5.63 -2.57
CA ASP A 169 -16.95 -5.34 -1.56
C ASP A 169 -16.03 -4.20 -2.05
N THR A 170 -15.55 -4.26 -3.30
CA THR A 170 -14.72 -3.19 -3.87
C THR A 170 -15.48 -1.86 -3.97
N ARG A 171 -16.75 -1.90 -4.37
CA ARG A 171 -17.59 -0.70 -4.47
C ARG A 171 -17.76 -0.03 -3.10
N GLU A 172 -18.13 -0.80 -2.08
CA GLU A 172 -18.28 -0.29 -0.71
C GLU A 172 -16.97 0.33 -0.19
N MET A 173 -15.82 -0.31 -0.44
CA MET A 173 -14.52 0.26 -0.09
C MET A 173 -14.27 1.59 -0.83
N THR A 174 -14.61 1.70 -2.11
CA THR A 174 -14.46 2.97 -2.84
C THR A 174 -15.39 4.07 -2.32
N GLU A 175 -16.61 3.72 -1.94
CA GLU A 175 -17.59 4.65 -1.37
C GLU A 175 -17.18 5.13 0.03
N GLU A 176 -16.63 4.24 0.86
CA GLU A 176 -16.04 4.57 2.16
C GLU A 176 -14.84 5.50 1.98
N PHE A 177 -13.92 5.20 1.06
CA PHE A 177 -12.79 6.07 0.78
C PHE A 177 -13.23 7.45 0.29
N ALA A 178 -14.32 7.55 -0.47
CA ALA A 178 -14.85 8.81 -0.96
C ALA A 178 -15.32 9.76 0.16
N VAL A 179 -15.54 9.26 1.38
CA VAL A 179 -15.82 10.10 2.56
C VAL A 179 -14.68 11.09 2.82
N ASN A 180 -13.42 10.71 2.55
CA ASN A 180 -12.26 11.60 2.65
C ASN A 180 -12.36 12.84 1.74
N LEU A 181 -13.27 12.84 0.77
CA LEU A 181 -13.47 13.96 -0.17
C LEU A 181 -14.69 14.83 0.18
N ARG A 182 -15.54 14.42 1.14
CA ARG A 182 -16.77 15.14 1.50
C ARG A 182 -16.45 16.49 2.15
N GLY A 183 -17.22 17.52 1.83
CA GLY A 183 -17.03 18.89 2.34
C GLY A 183 -15.87 19.67 1.68
N ARG A 184 -15.17 19.07 0.71
CA ARG A 184 -14.04 19.68 -0.03
C ARG A 184 -14.45 20.04 -1.46
N GLU A 185 -15.60 20.70 -1.58
CA GLU A 185 -16.24 21.01 -2.87
C GLU A 185 -15.47 22.08 -3.67
N GLY A 186 -14.99 21.66 -4.84
CA GLY A 186 -14.33 22.44 -5.88
C GLY A 186 -14.04 21.53 -7.08
N SER A 187 -13.49 22.05 -8.19
CA SER A 187 -13.14 21.28 -9.41
C SER A 187 -12.23 20.05 -9.17
N VAL A 188 -11.64 19.95 -7.98
CA VAL A 188 -10.67 18.94 -7.55
C VAL A 188 -11.31 17.60 -7.15
N SER A 189 -12.49 17.60 -6.52
CA SER A 189 -13.17 16.35 -6.09
C SER A 189 -13.80 15.59 -7.25
N ARG A 190 -14.30 16.29 -8.28
CA ARG A 190 -14.82 15.69 -9.52
C ARG A 190 -13.72 15.04 -10.37
N GLY A 191 -12.45 15.42 -10.19
CA GLY A 191 -11.33 14.92 -10.99
C GLY A 191 -10.74 13.58 -10.53
N LEU A 192 -10.81 13.27 -9.23
CA LEU A 192 -10.17 12.07 -8.65
C LEU A 192 -10.82 10.75 -9.09
N PHE A 193 -12.16 10.74 -9.21
CA PHE A 193 -12.90 9.56 -9.68
C PHE A 193 -13.45 9.71 -11.11
N ALA A 194 -13.19 10.83 -11.79
CA ALA A 194 -13.54 10.94 -13.20
C ALA A 194 -12.66 10.00 -14.03
N PRO A 195 -13.23 9.28 -15.02
CA PRO A 195 -12.42 8.50 -15.95
C PRO A 195 -11.42 9.44 -16.62
N SER A 196 -10.13 9.15 -16.48
CA SER A 196 -9.05 9.97 -17.03
C SER A 196 -9.21 10.16 -18.54
N HIS A 197 -9.85 11.27 -18.91
CA HIS A 197 -9.86 11.80 -20.26
C HIS A 197 -8.66 12.73 -20.38
N LYS A 198 -7.48 12.13 -20.55
CA LYS A 198 -6.42 12.80 -21.32
C LYS A 198 -5.87 11.80 -22.35
N PRO A 199 -5.76 12.24 -23.62
CA PRO A 199 -5.28 11.41 -24.73
C PRO A 199 -3.82 11.00 -24.55
#